data_AF-A0A7Y3C449-F1
#
_entry.id   AF-A0A7Y3C449-F1
#
_cell.length_a   1.000
_cell.length_b   1.000
_cell.length_c   1.000
_cell.angle_alpha   90.00
_cell.angle_beta   90.00
_cell.angle_gamma   90.00
#
_symmetry.space_group_name_H-M   'P 1'
#
loop_
_entity.id
_entity.type
_entity.pdbx_description
1 polymer ?
#
loop_
_entity_poly.entity_id
_entity_poly.type
_entity_poly.pdbx_seq_one_letter_code
_entity_poly.pdbx_strand_id
1 'polypeptide(L)'
;MTSSATSAVLPSVPMIVSAGSYFVRIALRLLAVAMTTLPMRVAAQEVFPGEVRQLVTFRFVPGGATAARTIFRERALPLYELDTAMRSLRAFREVESSIPLDLIVVSSFEGMAGMDEHNRVISGLPGPDGMGIGGFYGAIGDLIAAHDDQFVAMLPDLSHGDPTSRPRVALVWYRILPGQSDRFEEAIQHELLPRERSAGLPSATGRFLLSDGWHYLRMLGFDSLGAYQAYWDGPTAAGHEGVDGVTTERREVILAPVPELAVR
;
A
#
# COMPACT_ATOMS: atom_id res chain seq x y z
N MET A 1 -7.25 80.50 55.13
CA MET A 1 -5.98 80.97 54.56
C MET A 1 -5.59 80.03 53.43
N THR A 2 -5.71 80.56 52.20
CA THR A 2 -5.00 80.21 50.96
C THR A 2 -4.52 78.77 50.72
N SER A 3 -5.08 78.10 49.70
CA SER A 3 -4.33 77.83 48.47
C SER A 3 -5.24 77.22 47.40
N SER A 4 -5.31 77.91 46.26
CA SER A 4 -5.95 77.46 45.01
C SER A 4 -5.06 76.43 44.31
N ALA A 5 -5.64 75.38 43.74
CA ALA A 5 -4.95 74.53 42.77
C ALA A 5 -5.88 74.15 41.62
N THR A 6 -5.31 74.34 40.44
CA THR A 6 -5.94 74.53 39.14
C THR A 6 -6.27 73.21 38.47
N SER A 7 -7.39 73.21 37.75
CA SER A 7 -7.88 72.15 36.86
C SER A 7 -6.91 71.89 35.70
N ALA A 8 -6.61 70.62 35.43
CA ALA A 8 -6.02 70.16 34.18
C ALA A 8 -6.76 68.89 33.73
N VAL A 9 -7.60 69.06 32.70
CA VAL A 9 -8.32 67.98 32.01
C VAL A 9 -7.37 67.37 30.98
N LEU A 10 -7.04 66.09 31.12
CA LEU A 10 -6.32 65.32 30.11
C LEU A 10 -7.31 64.80 29.05
N PRO A 11 -7.02 64.93 27.74
CA PRO A 11 -7.82 64.29 26.70
C PRO A 11 -7.53 62.80 26.66
N SER A 12 -8.61 62.00 26.65
CA SER A 12 -8.60 60.56 26.45
C SER A 12 -8.09 60.19 25.05
N VAL A 13 -7.00 59.41 25.00
CA VAL A 13 -6.47 58.80 23.77
C VAL A 13 -7.37 57.62 23.38
N PRO A 14 -7.89 57.55 22.14
CA PRO A 14 -8.60 56.36 21.69
C PRO A 14 -7.60 55.22 21.48
N MET A 15 -7.86 54.11 22.18
CA MET A 15 -7.14 52.85 22.02
C MET A 15 -7.56 52.24 20.67
N ILE A 16 -6.77 52.47 19.62
CA ILE A 16 -6.90 51.75 18.35
C ILE A 16 -6.37 50.32 18.60
N VAL A 17 -7.27 49.43 18.98
CA VAL A 17 -6.99 47.99 19.02
C VAL A 17 -6.83 47.51 17.58
N SER A 18 -5.60 47.18 17.19
CA SER A 18 -5.24 46.66 15.88
C SER A 18 -5.94 45.32 15.62
N ALA A 19 -7.07 45.36 14.91
CA ALA A 19 -7.78 44.20 14.40
C ALA A 19 -6.95 43.37 13.40
N GLY A 20 -5.85 43.92 12.88
CA GLY A 20 -5.00 43.27 11.87
C GLY A 20 -4.26 42.02 12.37
N SER A 21 -3.93 41.92 13.67
CA SER A 21 -3.13 40.79 14.16
C SER A 21 -3.94 39.51 14.39
N TYR A 22 -5.25 39.61 14.60
CA TYR A 22 -6.12 38.45 14.85
C TYR A 22 -6.44 37.71 13.54
N PHE A 23 -6.73 38.43 12.46
CA PHE A 23 -7.01 37.81 11.16
C PHE A 23 -5.80 37.09 10.58
N VAL A 24 -4.59 37.65 10.75
CA VAL A 24 -3.34 37.01 10.31
C VAL A 24 -3.08 35.72 11.09
N ARG A 25 -3.33 35.69 12.40
CA ARG A 25 -3.14 34.50 13.24
C ARG A 25 -4.16 33.40 12.95
N ILE A 26 -5.41 33.74 12.63
CA ILE A 26 -6.44 32.76 12.24
C ILE A 26 -6.14 32.22 10.84
N ALA A 27 -5.75 33.07 9.89
CA ALA A 27 -5.35 32.64 8.55
C ALA A 27 -4.13 31.72 8.57
N LEU A 28 -3.11 32.01 9.38
CA LEU A 28 -1.93 31.14 9.57
C LEU A 28 -2.28 29.80 10.23
N ARG A 29 -3.21 29.77 11.19
CA ARG A 29 -3.68 28.51 11.80
C ARG A 29 -4.52 27.67 10.83
N LEU A 30 -5.36 28.29 10.02
CA LEU A 30 -6.13 27.60 8.98
C LEU A 30 -5.22 27.11 7.85
N LEU A 31 -4.16 27.85 7.49
CA LEU A 31 -3.16 27.40 6.53
C LEU A 31 -2.33 26.23 7.07
N ALA A 32 -1.96 26.24 8.35
CA ALA A 32 -1.26 25.15 9.01
C ALA A 32 -2.13 23.88 9.13
N VAL A 33 -3.44 24.03 9.40
CA VAL A 33 -4.39 22.91 9.41
C VAL A 33 -4.69 22.41 8.00
N ALA A 34 -4.74 23.29 6.99
CA ALA A 34 -4.94 22.89 5.60
C ALA A 34 -3.71 22.19 4.98
N MET A 35 -2.50 22.52 5.44
CA MET A 35 -1.26 21.85 5.00
C MET A 35 -1.04 20.49 5.66
N THR A 36 -1.71 20.18 6.78
CA THR A 36 -1.68 18.84 7.40
C THR A 36 -2.79 17.89 6.91
N THR A 37 -3.69 18.36 6.04
CA THR A 37 -4.83 17.57 5.55
C THR A 37 -4.87 17.44 4.02
N LEU A 38 -3.77 17.68 3.32
CA LEU A 38 -3.64 17.11 1.98
C LEU A 38 -3.40 15.61 2.19
N PRO A 39 -4.33 14.72 1.82
CA PRO A 39 -4.00 13.30 1.80
C PRO A 39 -2.78 13.19 0.90
N MET A 40 -1.66 12.74 1.46
CA MET A 40 -0.53 12.29 0.67
C MET A 40 -1.13 11.31 -0.31
N ARG A 41 -1.24 11.72 -1.59
CA ARG A 41 -1.54 10.80 -2.67
C ARG A 41 -0.32 9.91 -2.72
N VAL A 42 -0.41 8.78 -2.02
CA VAL A 42 0.49 7.68 -2.20
C VAL A 42 0.52 7.41 -3.71
N ALA A 43 1.69 7.52 -4.32
CA ALA A 43 1.91 7.40 -5.75
C ALA A 43 1.31 6.08 -6.26
N ALA A 44 0.88 6.05 -7.51
CA ALA A 44 0.42 4.80 -8.09
C ALA A 44 1.55 3.76 -8.10
N GLN A 45 1.26 2.52 -7.70
CA GLN A 45 2.19 1.38 -7.77
C GLN A 45 2.12 0.69 -9.14
N GLU A 46 2.23 1.49 -10.21
CA GLU A 46 2.31 0.98 -11.57
C GLU A 46 3.59 0.14 -11.76
N VAL A 47 3.46 -0.93 -12.54
CA VAL A 47 4.58 -1.84 -12.79
C VAL A 47 5.65 -1.17 -13.64
N PHE A 48 6.91 -1.31 -13.25
CA PHE A 48 8.06 -0.77 -13.99
C PHE A 48 9.06 -1.87 -14.42
N PRO A 49 9.90 -1.62 -15.44
CA PRO A 49 10.89 -2.60 -15.90
C PRO A 49 11.85 -3.04 -14.80
N GLY A 50 11.98 -4.35 -14.62
CA GLY A 50 12.85 -4.95 -13.60
C GLY A 50 12.29 -4.90 -12.17
N GLU A 51 11.02 -4.53 -11.99
CA GLU A 51 10.40 -4.53 -10.67
C GLU A 51 10.36 -5.94 -10.05
N VAL A 52 10.75 -6.04 -8.79
CA VAL A 52 10.47 -7.20 -7.92
C VAL A 52 9.57 -6.74 -6.79
N ARG A 53 8.52 -7.52 -6.51
CA ARG A 53 7.66 -7.34 -5.33
C ARG A 53 7.94 -8.45 -4.30
N GLN A 54 8.11 -8.06 -3.05
CA GLN A 54 8.01 -8.96 -1.91
C GLN A 54 6.58 -8.90 -1.37
N LEU A 55 5.94 -10.05 -1.22
CA LEU A 55 4.66 -10.21 -0.57
C LEU A 55 4.88 -10.95 0.74
N VAL A 56 4.66 -10.25 1.86
CA VAL A 56 4.69 -10.84 3.20
C VAL A 56 3.27 -11.00 3.69
N THR A 57 2.85 -12.24 3.88
CA THR A 57 1.49 -12.63 4.24
C THR A 57 1.50 -13.01 5.71
N PHE A 58 0.63 -12.40 6.53
CA PHE A 58 0.57 -12.65 7.97
C PHE A 58 -0.77 -13.21 8.41
N ARG A 59 -0.70 -14.25 9.24
CA ARG A 59 -1.79 -14.69 10.11
C ARG A 59 -1.35 -14.50 11.55
N PHE A 60 -2.11 -13.75 12.32
CA PHE A 60 -1.84 -13.44 13.71
C PHE A 60 -2.64 -14.37 14.65
N VAL A 61 -2.17 -14.48 15.89
CA VAL A 61 -2.97 -15.07 16.97
C VAL A 61 -4.22 -14.20 17.23
N PRO A 62 -5.29 -14.74 17.84
CA PRO A 62 -6.51 -13.97 18.11
C PRO A 62 -6.22 -12.64 18.83
N GLY A 63 -6.68 -11.52 18.24
CA GLY A 63 -6.44 -10.17 18.75
C GLY A 63 -5.08 -9.54 18.35
N GLY A 64 -4.16 -10.31 17.79
CA GLY A 64 -2.81 -9.86 17.41
C GLY A 64 -2.80 -8.87 16.24
N ALA A 65 -3.74 -8.97 15.29
CA ALA A 65 -3.77 -8.14 14.09
C ALA A 65 -3.85 -6.63 14.38
N THR A 66 -4.61 -6.21 15.39
CA THR A 66 -4.70 -4.78 15.76
C THR A 66 -3.39 -4.29 16.38
N ALA A 67 -2.76 -5.08 17.25
CA ALA A 67 -1.47 -4.74 17.83
C ALA A 67 -0.37 -4.69 16.76
N ALA A 68 -0.36 -5.65 15.83
CA ALA A 68 0.58 -5.69 14.71
C ALA A 68 0.48 -4.45 13.83
N ARG A 69 -0.74 -4.02 13.44
CA ARG A 69 -0.93 -2.78 12.66
C ARG A 69 -0.44 -1.53 13.40
N THR A 70 -0.60 -1.46 14.72
CA THR A 70 -0.05 -0.37 15.53
C THR A 70 1.48 -0.40 15.50
N ILE A 71 2.10 -1.56 15.68
CA ILE A 71 3.56 -1.72 15.58
C ILE A 71 4.06 -1.32 14.19
N PHE A 72 3.39 -1.78 13.11
CA PHE A 72 3.74 -1.36 11.75
C PHE A 72 3.72 0.16 11.60
N ARG A 73 2.63 0.80 12.01
CA ARG A 73 2.44 2.25 11.89
C ARG A 73 3.44 3.06 12.70
N GLU A 74 3.68 2.67 13.94
CA GLU A 74 4.48 3.46 14.88
C GLU A 74 5.97 3.17 14.82
N ARG A 75 6.36 1.98 14.34
CA ARG A 75 7.75 1.51 14.38
C ARG A 75 8.32 1.14 13.01
N ALA A 76 7.56 0.44 12.17
CA ALA A 76 8.06 -0.04 10.89
C ALA A 76 8.00 1.02 9.79
N LEU A 77 6.87 1.72 9.63
CA LEU A 77 6.71 2.76 8.60
C LEU A 77 7.79 3.83 8.68
N PRO A 78 8.17 4.38 9.85
CA PRO A 78 9.26 5.36 9.91
C PRO A 78 10.59 4.83 9.35
N LEU A 79 10.89 3.54 9.54
CA LEU A 79 12.09 2.92 8.96
C LEU A 79 11.96 2.76 7.45
N TYR A 80 10.79 2.32 6.98
CA TYR A 80 10.50 2.13 5.56
C TYR A 80 10.43 3.45 4.77
N GLU A 81 10.07 4.56 5.42
CA GLU A 81 10.11 5.91 4.83
C GLU A 81 11.54 6.42 4.63
N LEU A 82 12.47 6.01 5.50
CA LEU A 82 13.89 6.36 5.41
C LEU A 82 14.65 5.49 4.41
N ASP A 83 14.13 4.30 4.10
CA ASP A 83 14.76 3.40 3.14
C ASP A 83 14.51 3.85 1.69
N THR A 84 15.54 4.42 1.07
CA THR A 84 15.47 4.86 -0.33
C THR A 84 15.52 3.71 -1.35
N ALA A 85 15.89 2.49 -0.94
CA ALA A 85 16.02 1.35 -1.85
C ALA A 85 14.67 0.69 -2.17
N MET A 86 13.78 0.59 -1.18
CA MET A 86 12.38 0.26 -1.43
C MET A 86 11.72 1.37 -2.27
N ARG A 87 10.95 1.03 -3.28
CA ARG A 87 10.23 2.01 -4.12
C ARG A 87 8.89 2.40 -3.51
N SER A 88 8.17 1.42 -3.00
CA SER A 88 6.87 1.62 -2.35
C SER A 88 6.53 0.44 -1.44
N LEU A 89 5.61 0.69 -0.51
CA LEU A 89 4.98 -0.32 0.34
C LEU A 89 3.47 -0.10 0.35
N ARG A 90 2.69 -1.17 0.19
CA ARG A 90 1.24 -1.19 0.37
C ARG A 90 0.87 -2.32 1.30
N ALA A 91 0.09 -2.03 2.33
CA ALA A 91 -0.54 -3.07 3.12
C ALA A 91 -2.01 -3.27 2.73
N PHE A 92 -2.45 -4.51 2.90
CA PHE A 92 -3.80 -4.95 2.60
C PHE A 92 -4.32 -5.80 3.74
N ARG A 93 -5.62 -5.68 4.01
CA ARG A 93 -6.34 -6.61 4.89
C ARG A 93 -7.28 -7.45 4.06
N GLU A 94 -7.52 -8.66 4.52
CA GLU A 94 -8.54 -9.52 3.94
C GLU A 94 -9.93 -8.88 4.14
N VAL A 95 -10.79 -9.13 3.14
CA VAL A 95 -12.20 -8.73 3.14
C VAL A 95 -13.07 -9.96 2.94
N GLU A 96 -12.72 -10.77 1.95
CA GLU A 96 -13.43 -11.99 1.60
C GLU A 96 -12.45 -13.00 0.99
N SER A 97 -12.19 -14.09 1.71
CA SER A 97 -11.39 -15.21 1.26
C SER A 97 -11.70 -16.47 2.08
N SER A 98 -11.52 -17.64 1.46
CA SER A 98 -11.52 -18.92 2.16
C SER A 98 -10.25 -19.16 3.00
N ILE A 99 -9.27 -18.25 2.93
CA ILE A 99 -7.98 -18.38 3.60
C ILE A 99 -7.90 -17.34 4.72
N PRO A 100 -7.69 -17.77 5.99
CA PRO A 100 -7.58 -16.85 7.11
C PRO A 100 -6.26 -16.08 7.01
N LEU A 101 -6.38 -14.82 6.59
CA LEU A 101 -5.31 -13.90 6.33
C LEU A 101 -5.62 -12.57 7.01
N ASP A 102 -4.73 -12.06 7.86
CA ASP A 102 -5.00 -10.83 8.60
C ASP A 102 -4.40 -9.59 7.90
N LEU A 103 -3.19 -9.74 7.35
CA LEU A 103 -2.44 -8.64 6.72
C LEU A 103 -1.55 -9.18 5.61
N ILE A 104 -1.51 -8.51 4.47
CA ILE A 104 -0.43 -8.65 3.48
C ILE A 104 0.30 -7.32 3.39
N VAL A 105 1.62 -7.36 3.39
CA VAL A 105 2.48 -6.23 3.05
C VAL A 105 3.15 -6.52 1.72
N VAL A 106 3.00 -5.61 0.76
CA VAL A 106 3.61 -5.69 -0.56
C VAL A 106 4.62 -4.57 -0.70
N SER A 107 5.89 -4.92 -0.78
CA SER A 107 7.00 -3.98 -0.98
C SER A 107 7.54 -4.12 -2.40
N SER A 108 7.88 -3.01 -3.05
CA SER A 108 8.40 -2.96 -4.42
C SER A 108 9.86 -2.52 -4.45
N PHE A 109 10.66 -3.14 -5.32
CA PHE A 109 12.10 -2.92 -5.43
C PHE A 109 12.56 -2.90 -6.90
N GLU A 110 13.71 -2.27 -7.14
CA GLU A 110 14.42 -2.34 -8.41
C GLU A 110 15.26 -3.62 -8.48
N GLY A 111 14.62 -4.71 -8.91
CA GLY A 111 15.21 -6.04 -8.96
C GLY A 111 15.55 -6.61 -7.57
N MET A 112 16.18 -7.78 -7.58
CA MET A 112 16.71 -8.41 -6.35
C MET A 112 17.83 -7.57 -5.72
N ALA A 113 18.63 -6.86 -6.52
CA ALA A 113 19.67 -5.98 -6.00
C ALA A 113 19.11 -4.82 -5.16
N GLY A 114 17.97 -4.24 -5.56
CA GLY A 114 17.27 -3.24 -4.75
C GLY A 114 16.75 -3.81 -3.43
N MET A 115 16.33 -5.07 -3.40
CA MET A 115 15.93 -5.77 -2.18
C MET A 115 17.12 -6.09 -1.27
N ASP A 116 18.27 -6.48 -1.82
CA ASP A 116 19.50 -6.66 -1.05
C ASP A 116 19.96 -5.34 -0.41
N GLU A 117 19.88 -4.25 -1.17
CA GLU A 117 20.18 -2.91 -0.67
C GLU A 117 19.18 -2.47 0.42
N HIS A 118 17.88 -2.75 0.24
CA HIS A 118 16.87 -2.55 1.29
C HIS A 118 17.26 -3.25 2.59
N ASN A 119 17.59 -4.55 2.52
CA ASN A 119 17.98 -5.32 3.70
C ASN A 119 19.22 -4.75 4.38
N ARG A 120 20.20 -4.29 3.59
CA ARG A 120 21.43 -3.65 4.09
C ARG A 120 21.13 -2.30 4.77
N VAL A 121 20.32 -1.45 4.14
CA VAL A 121 19.96 -0.12 4.65
C VAL A 121 19.15 -0.25 5.94
N ILE A 122 18.06 -1.02 5.91
CA ILE A 122 17.12 -1.09 7.03
C ILE A 122 17.73 -1.74 8.28
N SER A 123 18.70 -2.64 8.10
CA SER A 123 19.48 -3.21 9.21
C SER A 123 20.36 -2.19 9.93
N GLY A 124 20.78 -1.13 9.24
CA GLY A 124 21.61 -0.05 9.79
C GLY A 124 20.84 1.14 10.34
N LEU A 125 19.52 1.23 10.09
CA LEU A 125 18.70 2.35 10.55
C LEU A 125 18.27 2.16 12.01
N PRO A 126 18.49 3.15 12.89
CA PRO A 126 17.90 3.15 14.22
C PRO A 126 16.42 3.50 14.12
N GLY A 127 15.54 2.67 14.70
CA GLY A 127 14.12 3.00 14.80
C GLY A 127 13.83 4.07 15.85
N PRO A 128 12.57 4.51 15.97
CA PRO A 128 12.16 5.63 16.83
C PRO A 128 12.55 5.45 18.31
N ASP A 129 12.53 4.21 18.79
CA ASP A 129 12.88 3.84 20.17
C ASP A 129 14.34 3.38 20.32
N GLY A 130 15.19 3.63 19.31
CA GLY A 130 16.54 3.07 19.21
C GLY A 130 16.58 1.58 18.82
N MET A 131 15.43 0.94 18.63
CA MET A 131 15.32 -0.44 18.15
C MET A 131 15.45 -0.48 16.63
N GLY A 132 16.37 -1.30 16.11
CA GLY A 132 16.48 -1.57 14.67
C GLY A 132 15.39 -2.54 14.19
N ILE A 133 15.43 -2.86 12.89
CA ILE A 133 14.45 -3.74 12.23
C ILE A 133 14.29 -5.11 12.92
N GLY A 134 15.34 -5.66 13.51
CA GLY A 134 15.28 -6.93 14.26
C GLY A 134 14.40 -6.87 15.53
N GLY A 135 14.37 -5.72 16.22
CA GLY A 135 13.48 -5.52 17.37
C GLY A 135 12.01 -5.43 16.94
N PHE A 136 11.76 -4.83 15.77
CA PHE A 136 10.45 -4.83 15.13
C PHE A 136 9.98 -6.25 14.79
N TYR A 137 10.82 -7.05 14.09
CA TYR A 137 10.47 -8.43 13.74
C TYR A 137 10.25 -9.30 14.99
N GLY A 138 11.00 -9.08 16.06
CA GLY A 138 10.76 -9.74 17.35
C GLY A 138 9.37 -9.41 17.92
N ALA A 139 9.01 -8.13 17.97
CA ALA A 139 7.71 -7.70 18.50
C ALA A 139 6.51 -8.17 17.67
N ILE A 140 6.66 -8.24 16.34
CA ILE A 140 5.65 -8.82 15.46
C ILE A 140 5.63 -10.36 15.59
N GLY A 141 6.78 -10.99 15.79
CA GLY A 141 6.93 -12.44 15.94
C GLY A 141 6.07 -13.02 17.07
N ASP A 142 5.96 -12.32 18.20
CA ASP A 142 5.10 -12.71 19.34
C ASP A 142 3.60 -12.70 19.00
N LEU A 143 3.21 -12.00 17.93
CA LEU A 143 1.82 -11.88 17.49
C LEU A 143 1.47 -12.84 16.34
N ILE A 144 2.47 -13.41 15.67
CA ILE A 144 2.28 -14.22 14.46
C ILE A 144 1.92 -15.67 14.83
N ALA A 145 0.86 -16.18 14.20
CA ALA A 145 0.57 -17.61 14.14
C ALA A 145 1.26 -18.27 12.92
N ALA A 146 1.33 -17.56 11.79
CA ALA A 146 2.10 -17.96 10.61
C ALA A 146 2.42 -16.74 9.73
N HIS A 147 3.54 -16.77 9.01
CA HIS A 147 3.80 -15.83 7.93
C HIS A 147 4.46 -16.54 6.74
N ASP A 148 4.25 -16.01 5.55
CA ASP A 148 4.85 -16.48 4.30
C ASP A 148 5.44 -15.31 3.52
N ASP A 149 6.67 -15.50 3.04
CA ASP A 149 7.39 -14.53 2.21
C ASP A 149 7.47 -15.06 0.78
N GLN A 150 6.99 -14.26 -0.17
CA GLN A 150 7.03 -14.61 -1.59
C GLN A 150 7.63 -13.46 -2.39
N PHE A 151 8.36 -13.82 -3.45
CA PHE A 151 9.05 -12.85 -4.30
C PHE A 151 8.58 -13.01 -5.73
N VAL A 152 8.21 -11.90 -6.36
CA VAL A 152 7.57 -11.87 -7.67
C VAL A 152 8.31 -10.88 -8.56
N ALA A 153 8.89 -11.37 -9.65
CA ALA A 153 9.36 -10.51 -10.73
C ALA A 153 8.14 -10.06 -11.56
N MET A 154 7.88 -8.76 -11.58
CA MET A 154 6.74 -8.22 -12.32
C MET A 154 7.00 -8.22 -13.82
N LEU A 155 5.94 -8.42 -14.61
CA LEU A 155 5.97 -8.50 -16.06
C LEU A 155 5.22 -7.27 -16.62
N PRO A 156 5.92 -6.16 -16.96
CA PRO A 156 5.29 -4.92 -17.39
C PRO A 156 4.39 -5.09 -18.62
N ASP A 157 4.81 -5.92 -19.57
CA ASP A 157 4.05 -6.17 -20.81
C ASP A 157 2.74 -6.92 -20.57
N LEU A 158 2.62 -7.61 -19.44
CA LEU A 158 1.43 -8.34 -18.99
C LEU A 158 0.63 -7.58 -17.92
N SER A 159 0.86 -6.27 -17.82
CA SER A 159 0.31 -5.38 -16.80
C SER A 159 -0.27 -4.11 -17.41
N HIS A 160 -1.14 -3.42 -16.68
CA HIS A 160 -1.71 -2.13 -17.03
C HIS A 160 -2.31 -1.40 -15.82
N GLY A 161 -1.91 -0.14 -15.63
CA GLY A 161 -2.38 0.69 -14.52
C GLY A 161 -1.92 0.17 -13.16
N ASP A 162 -2.54 0.69 -12.09
CA ASP A 162 -2.24 0.31 -10.72
C ASP A 162 -3.45 -0.40 -10.06
N PRO A 163 -3.41 -1.73 -9.90
CA PRO A 163 -4.47 -2.47 -9.20
C PRO A 163 -4.71 -1.97 -7.77
N THR A 164 -3.67 -1.49 -7.10
CA THR A 164 -3.69 -1.08 -5.68
C THR A 164 -4.33 0.29 -5.47
N SER A 165 -4.55 1.05 -6.55
CA SER A 165 -5.30 2.31 -6.54
C SER A 165 -6.80 2.11 -6.30
N ARG A 166 -7.30 0.87 -6.36
CA ARG A 166 -8.71 0.54 -6.25
C ARG A 166 -9.10 0.13 -4.82
N PRO A 167 -10.38 0.35 -4.41
CA PRO A 167 -10.86 -0.02 -3.07
C PRO A 167 -10.81 -1.53 -2.77
N ARG A 168 -10.78 -2.38 -3.80
CA ARG A 168 -10.65 -3.83 -3.68
C ARG A 168 -9.54 -4.32 -4.59
N VAL A 169 -8.75 -5.26 -4.11
CA VAL A 169 -7.69 -5.91 -4.89
C VAL A 169 -7.87 -7.41 -4.77
N ALA A 170 -8.01 -8.10 -5.90
CA ALA A 170 -7.90 -9.56 -5.92
C ALA A 170 -6.45 -9.94 -6.21
N LEU A 171 -5.87 -10.79 -5.37
CA LEU A 171 -4.63 -11.49 -5.69
C LEU A 171 -4.98 -12.91 -6.09
N VAL A 172 -4.50 -13.30 -7.26
CA VAL A 172 -4.74 -14.61 -7.85
C VAL A 172 -3.41 -15.30 -8.11
N TRP A 173 -3.16 -16.38 -7.37
CA TRP A 173 -2.00 -17.24 -7.60
C TRP A 173 -2.39 -18.34 -8.58
N TYR A 174 -1.51 -18.59 -9.53
CA TYR A 174 -1.67 -19.66 -10.52
C TYR A 174 -0.54 -20.67 -10.40
N ARG A 175 -0.93 -21.93 -10.29
CA ARG A 175 -0.05 -23.07 -10.54
C ARG A 175 -0.39 -23.58 -11.93
N ILE A 176 0.58 -23.57 -12.83
CA ILE A 176 0.38 -23.99 -14.21
C ILE A 176 0.88 -25.41 -14.44
N LEU A 177 0.45 -26.01 -15.55
CA LEU A 177 1.01 -27.25 -16.05
C LEU A 177 2.49 -27.08 -16.40
N PRO A 178 3.34 -28.11 -16.19
CA PRO A 178 4.75 -28.05 -16.55
C PRO A 178 4.97 -27.65 -18.01
N GLY A 179 5.88 -26.70 -18.26
CA GLY A 179 6.24 -26.24 -19.61
C GLY A 179 5.20 -25.35 -20.30
N GLN A 180 4.14 -24.91 -19.61
CA GLN A 180 3.09 -24.05 -20.20
C GLN A 180 3.26 -22.55 -19.91
N SER A 181 4.45 -22.11 -19.49
CA SER A 181 4.71 -20.69 -19.17
C SER A 181 4.39 -19.77 -20.36
N ASP A 182 4.91 -20.07 -21.54
CA ASP A 182 4.72 -19.24 -22.73
C ASP A 182 3.23 -19.16 -23.09
N ARG A 183 2.52 -20.28 -23.08
CA ARG A 183 1.08 -20.32 -23.37
C ARG A 183 0.25 -19.56 -22.34
N PHE A 184 0.62 -19.63 -21.06
CA PHE A 184 -0.05 -18.86 -20.00
C PHE A 184 0.14 -17.35 -20.21
N GLU A 185 1.37 -16.92 -20.52
CA GLU A 185 1.69 -15.52 -20.76
C GLU A 185 1.04 -15.00 -22.05
N GLU A 186 1.03 -15.79 -23.13
CA GLU A 186 0.32 -15.49 -24.38
C GLU A 186 -1.19 -15.33 -24.15
N ALA A 187 -1.81 -16.23 -23.39
CA ALA A 187 -3.23 -16.12 -23.05
C ALA A 187 -3.52 -14.83 -22.28
N ILE A 188 -2.67 -14.45 -21.32
CA ILE A 188 -2.79 -13.15 -20.64
C ILE A 188 -2.65 -12.01 -21.65
N GLN A 189 -1.60 -12.01 -22.46
CA GLN A 189 -1.25 -10.91 -23.35
C GLN A 189 -2.29 -10.67 -24.43
N HIS A 190 -2.83 -11.73 -25.03
CA HIS A 190 -3.65 -11.67 -26.22
C HIS A 190 -5.15 -11.83 -25.93
N GLU A 191 -5.54 -12.45 -24.81
CA GLU A 191 -6.94 -12.72 -24.50
C GLU A 191 -7.46 -11.88 -23.33
N LEU A 192 -6.78 -11.91 -22.18
CA LEU A 192 -7.25 -11.24 -20.96
C LEU A 192 -6.94 -9.74 -20.93
N LEU A 193 -5.66 -9.37 -21.07
CA LEU A 193 -5.20 -8.00 -20.89
C LEU A 193 -5.91 -7.00 -21.82
N PRO A 194 -6.18 -7.29 -23.11
CA PRO A 194 -6.94 -6.38 -23.97
C PRO A 194 -8.37 -6.13 -23.46
N ARG A 195 -9.03 -7.14 -22.87
CA ARG A 195 -10.39 -7.01 -22.34
C ARG A 195 -10.41 -6.25 -21.02
N GLU A 196 -9.44 -6.51 -20.15
CA GLU A 196 -9.29 -5.76 -18.90
C GLU A 196 -9.02 -4.27 -19.18
N ARG A 197 -8.14 -3.98 -20.14
CA ARG A 197 -7.86 -2.62 -20.61
C ARG A 197 -9.12 -1.94 -21.15
N SER A 198 -9.89 -2.62 -22.00
CA SER A 198 -11.13 -2.05 -22.55
C SER A 198 -12.21 -1.82 -21.49
N ALA A 199 -12.22 -2.63 -20.44
CA ALA A 199 -13.08 -2.46 -19.27
C ALA A 199 -12.56 -1.43 -18.25
N GLY A 200 -11.36 -0.87 -18.46
CA GLY A 200 -10.72 0.05 -17.49
C GLY A 200 -10.32 -0.62 -16.17
N LEU A 201 -10.11 -1.94 -16.19
CA LEU A 201 -9.70 -2.73 -15.04
C LEU A 201 -8.17 -2.73 -14.94
N PRO A 202 -7.56 -2.10 -13.91
CA PRO A 202 -6.12 -2.16 -13.72
C PRO A 202 -5.71 -3.56 -13.27
N SER A 203 -4.65 -4.08 -13.90
CA SER A 203 -4.12 -5.42 -13.65
C SER A 203 -2.60 -5.43 -13.64
N ALA A 204 -2.01 -6.30 -12.83
CA ALA A 204 -0.56 -6.52 -12.82
C ALA A 204 -0.26 -8.01 -12.76
N THR A 205 0.71 -8.47 -13.54
CA THR A 205 1.15 -9.87 -13.57
C THR A 205 2.60 -9.95 -13.19
N GLY A 206 2.97 -10.98 -12.44
CA GLY A 206 4.36 -11.30 -12.20
C GLY A 206 4.61 -12.80 -12.07
N ARG A 207 5.86 -13.20 -12.24
CA ARG A 207 6.35 -14.57 -12.10
C ARG A 207 7.00 -14.73 -10.74
N PHE A 208 6.66 -15.78 -10.01
CA PHE A 208 7.31 -16.08 -8.75
C PHE A 208 8.78 -16.44 -8.97
N LEU A 209 9.66 -15.81 -8.18
CA LEU A 209 11.08 -16.16 -8.04
C LEU A 209 11.27 -17.19 -6.92
N LEU A 210 10.48 -17.07 -5.85
CA LEU A 210 10.45 -17.98 -4.72
C LEU A 210 9.01 -18.06 -4.20
N SER A 211 8.45 -19.27 -4.20
CA SER A 211 7.10 -19.58 -3.73
C SER A 211 6.95 -21.08 -3.43
N ASP A 212 5.89 -21.45 -2.73
CA ASP A 212 5.50 -22.85 -2.50
C ASP A 212 4.75 -23.43 -3.72
N GLY A 213 5.48 -23.59 -4.84
CA GLY A 213 4.97 -24.20 -6.07
C GLY A 213 3.98 -23.36 -6.87
N TRP A 214 3.87 -22.05 -6.59
CA TRP A 214 3.10 -21.10 -7.40
C TRP A 214 3.98 -20.54 -8.52
N HIS A 215 3.42 -20.35 -9.70
CA HIS A 215 4.20 -19.90 -10.87
C HIS A 215 3.98 -18.43 -11.18
N TYR A 216 2.72 -17.98 -11.11
CA TYR A 216 2.35 -16.60 -11.41
C TYR A 216 1.46 -16.00 -10.33
N LEU A 217 1.60 -14.69 -10.14
CA LEU A 217 0.68 -13.84 -9.40
C LEU A 217 0.01 -12.89 -10.39
N ARG A 218 -1.32 -12.78 -10.33
CA ARG A 218 -2.08 -11.70 -10.94
C ARG A 218 -2.73 -10.85 -9.86
N MET A 219 -2.63 -9.54 -10.00
CA MET A 219 -3.28 -8.54 -9.14
C MET A 219 -4.33 -7.82 -9.97
N LEU A 220 -5.55 -7.70 -9.48
CA LEU A 220 -6.67 -7.08 -10.18
C LEU A 220 -7.35 -6.06 -9.26
N GLY A 221 -7.55 -4.82 -9.74
CA GLY A 221 -8.18 -3.76 -8.95
C GLY A 221 -9.65 -3.56 -9.28
N PHE A 222 -10.53 -3.60 -8.28
CA PHE A 222 -11.98 -3.47 -8.43
C PHE A 222 -12.58 -2.37 -7.54
N ASP A 223 -13.68 -1.78 -7.99
CA ASP A 223 -14.42 -0.78 -7.22
C ASP A 223 -15.30 -1.39 -6.13
N SER A 224 -15.72 -2.65 -6.28
CA SER A 224 -16.58 -3.36 -5.33
C SER A 224 -16.51 -4.88 -5.51
N LEU A 225 -17.05 -5.64 -4.54
CA LEU A 225 -17.23 -7.08 -4.67
C LEU A 225 -18.18 -7.45 -5.83
N GLY A 226 -19.19 -6.62 -6.10
CA GLY A 226 -20.08 -6.82 -7.25
C GLY A 226 -19.36 -6.65 -8.59
N ALA A 227 -18.40 -5.72 -8.69
CA ALA A 227 -17.57 -5.57 -9.89
C ALA A 227 -16.62 -6.77 -10.07
N TYR A 228 -16.05 -7.30 -8.98
CA TYR A 228 -15.28 -8.54 -9.00
C TYR A 228 -16.14 -9.73 -9.47
N GLN A 229 -17.35 -9.90 -8.94
CA GLN A 229 -18.25 -10.96 -9.37
C GLN A 229 -18.61 -10.83 -10.85
N ALA A 230 -18.96 -9.63 -11.31
CA ALA A 230 -19.29 -9.37 -12.70
C ALA A 230 -18.12 -9.64 -13.65
N TYR A 231 -16.87 -9.48 -13.20
CA TYR A 231 -15.68 -9.82 -13.98
C TYR A 231 -15.59 -11.33 -14.27
N TRP A 232 -15.93 -12.16 -13.29
CA TRP A 232 -15.92 -13.63 -13.42
C TRP A 232 -17.15 -14.22 -14.08
N ASP A 233 -18.30 -13.57 -13.96
CA ASP A 233 -19.56 -14.03 -14.56
C ASP A 233 -19.80 -13.43 -15.97
N GLY A 234 -19.06 -12.39 -16.32
CA GLY A 234 -19.32 -11.54 -17.49
C GLY A 234 -18.61 -12.00 -18.78
N PRO A 235 -18.67 -11.18 -19.84
CA PRO A 235 -18.00 -11.46 -21.13
C PRO A 235 -16.46 -11.61 -21.02
N THR A 236 -15.87 -11.07 -19.95
CA THR A 236 -14.46 -11.28 -19.57
C THR A 236 -14.18 -12.72 -19.13
N ALA A 237 -15.16 -13.44 -18.58
CA ALA A 237 -15.04 -14.85 -18.20
C ALA A 237 -14.58 -15.72 -19.38
N ALA A 238 -15.12 -15.48 -20.58
CA ALA A 238 -14.74 -16.19 -21.81
C ALA A 238 -13.29 -15.96 -22.24
N GLY A 239 -12.57 -15.00 -21.65
CA GLY A 239 -11.13 -14.78 -21.90
C GLY A 239 -10.24 -15.61 -20.99
N HIS A 240 -10.81 -16.26 -19.98
CA HIS A 240 -10.07 -17.08 -19.03
C HIS A 240 -9.82 -18.49 -19.55
N GLU A 241 -10.51 -18.94 -20.61
CA GLU A 241 -10.36 -20.30 -21.15
C GLU A 241 -8.90 -20.64 -21.50
N GLY A 242 -8.14 -19.69 -22.08
CA GLY A 242 -6.73 -19.89 -22.39
C GLY A 242 -5.85 -20.08 -21.14
N VAL A 243 -6.12 -19.32 -20.09
CA VAL A 243 -5.41 -19.39 -18.80
C VAL A 243 -5.82 -20.62 -18.00
N ASP A 244 -7.12 -20.88 -17.89
CA ASP A 244 -7.69 -22.00 -17.15
C ASP A 244 -7.27 -23.33 -17.80
N GLY A 245 -7.21 -23.38 -19.13
CA GLY A 245 -6.77 -24.57 -19.88
C GLY A 245 -5.31 -25.00 -19.65
N VAL A 246 -4.48 -24.14 -19.05
CA VAL A 246 -3.09 -24.45 -18.67
C VAL A 246 -2.84 -24.37 -17.16
N THR A 247 -3.86 -24.06 -16.37
CA THR A 247 -3.78 -23.91 -14.91
C THR A 247 -4.20 -25.22 -14.24
N THR A 248 -3.38 -25.71 -13.31
CA THR A 248 -3.73 -26.88 -12.48
C THR A 248 -4.39 -26.47 -11.18
N GLU A 249 -4.01 -25.32 -10.63
CA GLU A 249 -4.56 -24.81 -9.37
C GLU A 249 -4.59 -23.29 -9.40
N ARG A 250 -5.67 -22.72 -8.88
CA ARG A 250 -5.88 -21.29 -8.72
C ARG A 250 -6.26 -21.00 -7.27
N ARG A 251 -5.64 -19.98 -6.69
CA ARG A 251 -5.94 -19.50 -5.34
C ARG A 251 -6.22 -18.01 -5.40
N GLU A 252 -7.27 -17.59 -4.70
CA GLU A 252 -7.77 -16.22 -4.75
C GLU A 252 -7.99 -15.67 -3.35
N VAL A 253 -7.60 -14.41 -3.15
CA VAL A 253 -7.95 -13.64 -1.96
C VAL A 253 -8.40 -12.24 -2.39
N ILE A 254 -9.48 -11.74 -1.80
CA ILE A 254 -9.97 -10.38 -2.04
C ILE A 254 -9.64 -9.51 -0.84
N LEU A 255 -8.95 -8.41 -1.13
CA LEU A 255 -8.35 -7.56 -0.14
C LEU A 255 -8.86 -6.13 -0.23
N ALA A 256 -8.74 -5.39 0.88
CA ALA A 256 -8.87 -3.94 0.91
C ALA A 256 -7.51 -3.33 1.28
N PRO A 257 -7.10 -2.24 0.61
CA PRO A 257 -5.95 -1.46 1.05
C PRO A 257 -6.10 -0.98 2.50
N VAL A 258 -4.97 -0.85 3.19
CA VAL A 258 -4.84 -0.24 4.51
C VAL A 258 -4.02 1.05 4.34
N PRO A 259 -4.66 2.19 4.02
CA PRO A 259 -3.95 3.40 3.56
C PRO A 259 -2.98 3.97 4.59
N GLU A 260 -3.26 3.79 5.87
CA GLU A 260 -2.39 4.20 6.97
C GLU A 260 -1.08 3.39 7.06
N LEU A 261 -0.97 2.28 6.31
CA LEU A 261 0.20 1.42 6.19
C LEU A 261 0.72 1.42 4.74
N ALA A 262 0.90 2.61 4.18
CA ALA A 262 1.44 2.79 2.85
C ALA A 262 2.63 3.75 2.85
N VAL A 263 3.68 3.42 2.09
CA VAL A 263 4.86 4.27 1.90
C VAL A 263 5.05 4.50 0.41
N ARG A 264 5.22 5.78 0.04
CA ARG A 264 5.47 6.29 -1.32
C ARG A 264 4.41 5.90 -2.34
#